data_AF-A0AAD9PU57-F1
#
_entry.id   AF-A0AAD9PU57-F1
#
_cell.length_a   1.000
_cell.length_b   1.000
_cell.length_c   1.000
_cell.angle_alpha   90.00
_cell.angle_beta   90.00
_cell.angle_gamma   90.00
#
_symmetry.space_group_name_H-M   'P 1'
#
loop_
_entity.id
_entity.type
_entity.pdbx_description
1 polymer ?
#
loop_
_entity_poly.entity_id
_entity_poly.type
_entity_poly.pdbx_seq_one_letter_code
_entity_poly.pdbx_strand_id
1 'polypeptide(L)'
;MPLITAYDVQLEVLIEKGSTAYPDPCITARSLDPARFNAPASYALSVIAKQMTYKVYMSGTVNGHYFEVEGDGKGKPYEGEQTVRLTVTKGGPLPFAWDILSPQSQYGSIPFTKYPEDIPDYVKQSFPEGYTWERIMNFEDGAVCTVSNDSSIQGNCFIYHVKFSGLNFPPNGPVMQKKTQGWEPNTERLFARDGMLIGNNFMALKLEGGGHYLCEFKSTYK
;
A
#
# COMPACT_ATOMS: atom_id res chain seq x y z
N MET A 1 16.07 23.80 18.94
CA MET A 1 15.44 23.08 17.82
C MET A 1 16.21 21.79 17.64
N PRO A 2 15.66 20.60 17.94
CA PRO A 2 16.37 19.38 17.61
C PRO A 2 16.29 19.17 16.09
N LEU A 3 17.46 18.92 15.47
CA LEU A 3 17.55 18.48 14.09
C LEU A 3 16.77 17.18 13.93
N ILE A 4 15.73 17.18 13.09
CA ILE A 4 15.07 15.97 12.63
C ILE A 4 15.97 15.42 11.51
N THR A 5 16.73 14.38 11.82
CA THR A 5 17.47 13.60 10.82
C THR A 5 16.45 12.90 9.91
N ALA A 6 16.53 13.13 8.61
CA ALA A 6 15.73 12.38 7.64
C ALA A 6 16.27 10.94 7.59
N TYR A 7 15.41 9.96 7.85
CA TYR A 7 15.73 8.54 7.67
C TYR A 7 15.28 8.13 6.27
N ASP A 8 16.18 7.58 5.45
CA ASP A 8 15.80 6.97 4.17
C ASP A 8 15.60 5.46 4.36
N VAL A 9 14.34 5.04 4.45
CA VAL A 9 13.94 3.62 4.54
C VAL A 9 13.44 3.17 3.18
N GLN A 10 14.00 2.08 2.64
CA GLN A 10 13.54 1.44 1.42
C GLN A 10 12.64 0.25 1.75
N LEU A 11 11.41 0.24 1.26
CA LEU A 11 10.53 -0.93 1.27
C LEU A 11 10.71 -1.71 -0.02
N GLU A 12 11.22 -2.94 0.05
CA GLU A 12 11.25 -3.87 -1.08
C GLU A 12 10.02 -4.80 -1.00
N VAL A 13 9.22 -4.82 -2.08
CA VAL A 13 8.09 -5.75 -2.19
C VAL A 13 8.42 -6.87 -3.18
N LEU A 14 8.63 -8.08 -2.67
CA LEU A 14 8.85 -9.28 -3.47
C LEU A 14 7.52 -10.00 -3.69
N ILE A 15 7.17 -10.26 -4.96
CA ILE A 15 5.95 -10.97 -5.37
C ILE A 15 6.37 -12.25 -6.09
N GLU A 16 6.23 -13.41 -5.46
CA GLU A 16 6.49 -14.72 -6.08
C GLU A 16 5.23 -15.24 -6.80
N LYS A 17 5.29 -15.62 -8.08
CA LYS A 17 4.09 -15.98 -8.87
C LYS A 17 3.46 -17.33 -8.48
N GLY A 18 2.16 -17.32 -8.20
CA GLY A 18 1.25 -18.47 -8.32
C GLY A 18 -0.20 -18.00 -8.47
N SER A 19 -0.87 -18.29 -9.60
CA SER A 19 -2.30 -18.00 -9.84
C SER A 19 -3.17 -18.75 -8.81
N THR A 20 -4.22 -18.21 -8.18
CA THR A 20 -5.30 -17.32 -8.60
C THR A 20 -5.71 -16.44 -7.40
N ALA A 21 -5.85 -15.13 -7.63
CA ALA A 21 -5.76 -14.06 -6.62
C ALA A 21 -4.31 -13.83 -6.15
N TYR A 22 -3.86 -12.59 -6.25
CA TYR A 22 -2.48 -12.11 -6.07
C TYR A 22 -1.68 -12.92 -5.03
N PRO A 23 -0.52 -13.49 -5.41
CA PRO A 23 0.28 -14.32 -4.51
C PRO A 23 0.85 -13.49 -3.37
N ASP A 24 1.26 -14.16 -2.28
CA ASP A 24 1.75 -13.57 -1.02
C ASP A 24 2.80 -12.46 -1.26
N PRO A 25 2.46 -11.16 -1.17
CA PRO A 25 3.46 -10.11 -1.18
C PRO A 25 4.27 -10.17 0.11
N CYS A 26 5.59 -10.24 -0.01
CA CYS A 26 6.50 -9.97 1.09
C CYS A 26 6.94 -8.50 1.03
N ILE A 27 6.68 -7.72 2.09
CA ILE A 27 7.08 -6.31 2.22
C ILE A 27 8.17 -6.21 3.29
N THR A 28 9.38 -5.80 2.90
CA THR A 28 10.52 -5.69 3.81
C THR A 28 11.11 -4.28 3.79
N ALA A 29 11.36 -3.70 4.96
CA ALA A 29 12.08 -2.43 5.10
C ALA A 29 13.61 -2.65 5.23
N ARG A 30 14.39 -1.75 4.66
CA ARG A 30 15.86 -1.67 4.81
C ARG A 30 16.30 -0.21 4.96
N SER A 31 17.30 0.08 5.79
CA SER A 31 17.87 1.43 5.92
C SER A 31 18.98 1.64 4.90
N LEU A 32 19.01 2.80 4.24
CA LEU A 32 20.13 3.20 3.37
C LEU A 32 21.25 3.92 4.13
N ASP A 33 20.96 4.45 5.32
CA ASP A 33 21.95 5.08 6.20
C ASP A 33 22.01 4.33 7.55
N PRO A 34 23.07 3.54 7.81
CA PRO A 34 23.23 2.83 9.06
C PRO A 34 23.68 3.72 10.24
N ALA A 35 23.85 5.04 10.04
CA ALA A 35 24.25 5.96 11.11
C ALA A 35 23.13 6.12 12.16
N ARG A 36 23.33 5.41 13.27
CA ARG A 36 22.38 5.08 14.33
C ARG A 36 21.83 6.29 15.11
N PHE A 37 20.55 6.21 15.47
CA PHE A 37 20.02 6.84 16.68
C PHE A 37 19.43 5.77 17.60
N ASN A 38 20.05 5.56 18.76
CA ASN A 38 19.48 4.76 19.85
C ASN A 38 18.40 5.62 20.54
N ALA A 39 17.14 5.44 20.18
CA ALA A 39 16.03 5.84 21.05
C ALA A 39 15.76 4.70 22.05
N PRO A 40 15.55 4.99 23.34
CA PRO A 40 15.21 3.94 24.30
C PRO A 40 13.85 3.32 23.95
N ALA A 41 13.82 2.02 23.70
CA ALA A 41 12.60 1.26 23.49
C ALA A 41 11.78 1.23 24.80
N SER A 42 10.81 2.13 24.93
CA SER A 42 9.73 1.90 25.88
C SER A 42 8.84 0.79 25.31
N TYR A 43 8.95 -0.40 25.86
CA TYR A 43 8.07 -1.52 25.52
C TYR A 43 6.64 -1.23 26.00
N ALA A 44 5.89 -0.47 25.22
CA ALA A 44 4.44 -0.64 25.22
C ALA A 44 4.15 -2.05 24.69
N LEU A 45 3.28 -2.80 25.39
CA LEU A 45 2.75 -4.06 24.87
C LEU A 45 2.11 -3.74 23.52
N SER A 46 2.74 -4.18 22.43
CA SER A 46 2.20 -3.99 21.08
C SER A 46 0.84 -4.67 21.00
N VAL A 47 -0.20 -3.89 20.67
CA VAL A 47 -1.54 -4.41 20.39
C VAL A 47 -1.58 -5.28 19.13
N ILE A 48 -0.50 -5.27 18.35
CA ILE A 48 -0.35 -6.03 17.11
C ILE A 48 0.26 -7.40 17.43
N ALA A 49 -0.53 -8.45 17.23
CA ALA A 49 -0.09 -9.82 17.39
C ALA A 49 0.82 -10.30 16.25
N LYS A 50 1.45 -11.48 16.46
CA LYS A 50 2.27 -12.14 15.43
C LYS A 50 1.48 -12.52 14.18
N GLN A 51 0.18 -12.74 14.32
CA GLN A 51 -0.75 -12.99 13.22
C GLN A 51 -1.94 -12.07 13.37
N MET A 52 -2.27 -11.35 12.31
CA MET A 52 -3.40 -10.42 12.25
C MET A 52 -4.30 -10.82 11.10
N THR A 53 -5.62 -10.63 11.26
CA THR A 53 -6.51 -10.53 10.10
C THR A 53 -6.60 -9.09 9.65
N TYR A 54 -7.13 -8.85 8.46
CA TYR A 54 -7.53 -7.50 8.08
C TYR A 54 -8.74 -7.50 7.16
N LYS A 55 -9.48 -6.40 7.21
CA LYS A 55 -10.61 -6.13 6.34
C LYS A 55 -10.39 -4.85 5.55
N VAL A 56 -10.82 -4.86 4.30
CA VAL A 56 -10.78 -3.70 3.41
C VAL A 56 -12.20 -3.36 3.00
N TYR A 57 -12.58 -2.10 3.16
CA TYR A 57 -13.81 -1.55 2.61
C TYR A 57 -13.45 -0.40 1.68
N MET A 58 -13.42 -0.69 0.38
CA MET A 58 -13.06 0.28 -0.64
C MET A 58 -14.31 0.73 -1.41
N SER A 59 -14.45 2.03 -1.57
CA SER A 59 -15.48 2.63 -2.45
C SER A 59 -14.84 3.70 -3.30
N GLY A 60 -15.30 3.85 -4.54
CA GLY A 60 -14.67 4.83 -5.42
C GLY A 60 -15.30 4.97 -6.78
N THR A 61 -14.66 5.80 -7.59
CA THR A 61 -15.04 6.03 -8.99
C THR A 61 -13.82 5.95 -9.89
N VAL A 62 -13.95 5.37 -11.08
CA VAL A 62 -12.96 5.47 -12.16
C VAL A 62 -13.65 6.02 -13.40
N ASN A 63 -13.21 7.18 -13.90
CA ASN A 63 -13.83 7.87 -15.02
C ASN A 63 -15.37 7.97 -14.90
N GLY A 64 -15.86 8.28 -13.69
CA GLY A 64 -17.29 8.39 -13.39
C GLY A 64 -18.02 7.07 -13.10
N HIS A 65 -17.39 5.91 -13.32
CA HIS A 65 -17.97 4.60 -12.95
C HIS A 65 -17.76 4.30 -11.47
N TYR A 66 -18.85 4.24 -10.71
CA TYR A 66 -18.83 3.91 -9.27
C TYR A 66 -18.66 2.41 -9.01
N PHE A 67 -17.89 2.06 -7.97
CA PHE A 67 -17.72 0.69 -7.50
C PHE A 67 -17.52 0.59 -5.99
N GLU A 68 -17.77 -0.61 -5.45
CA GLU A 68 -17.43 -0.99 -4.07
C GLU A 68 -16.69 -2.34 -4.09
N VAL A 69 -15.69 -2.48 -3.22
CA VAL A 69 -14.88 -3.68 -3.03
C VAL A 69 -14.76 -3.97 -1.53
N GLU A 70 -14.98 -5.23 -1.16
CA GLU A 70 -14.70 -5.73 0.18
C GLU A 70 -13.53 -6.71 0.15
N GLY A 71 -12.73 -6.70 1.20
CA GLY A 71 -11.56 -7.54 1.35
C GLY A 71 -11.52 -8.26 2.69
N ASP A 72 -11.17 -9.54 2.66
CA ASP A 72 -10.84 -10.32 3.86
C ASP A 72 -9.45 -10.93 3.68
N GLY A 73 -8.56 -10.61 4.62
CA GLY A 73 -7.16 -10.98 4.55
C GLY A 73 -6.58 -11.38 5.90
N LYS A 74 -5.34 -11.86 5.84
CA LYS A 74 -4.54 -12.26 7.00
C LYS A 74 -3.06 -12.08 6.69
N GLY A 75 -2.24 -11.97 7.72
CA GLY A 75 -0.80 -11.88 7.56
C GLY A 75 -0.04 -11.95 8.86
N LYS A 76 1.26 -11.79 8.74
CA LYS A 76 2.23 -11.85 9.83
C LYS A 76 3.03 -10.54 9.87
N PRO A 77 2.61 -9.57 10.70
CA PRO A 77 3.13 -8.20 10.61
C PRO A 77 4.63 -8.03 10.81
N TYR A 78 5.27 -8.97 11.51
CA TYR A 78 6.70 -8.96 11.80
C TYR A 78 7.52 -9.86 10.84
N GLU A 79 6.86 -10.61 9.96
CA GLU A 79 7.52 -11.46 8.97
C GLU A 79 7.46 -10.85 7.56
N GLY A 80 6.64 -9.84 7.34
CA GLY A 80 6.54 -9.17 6.03
C GLY A 80 5.41 -9.72 5.15
N GLU A 81 4.63 -10.69 5.64
CA GLU A 81 3.75 -11.50 4.81
C GLU A 81 2.28 -11.14 5.01
N GLN A 82 1.50 -11.12 3.92
CA GLN A 82 0.05 -11.03 3.97
C GLN A 82 -0.60 -11.62 2.72
N THR A 83 -1.87 -11.98 2.83
CA THR A 83 -2.72 -12.39 1.70
C THR A 83 -4.10 -11.77 1.89
N VAL A 84 -4.76 -11.41 0.79
CA VAL A 84 -6.15 -10.91 0.82
C VAL A 84 -6.95 -11.39 -0.37
N ARG A 85 -8.21 -11.70 -0.10
CA ARG A 85 -9.23 -11.89 -1.12
C ARG A 85 -10.04 -10.62 -1.21
N LEU A 86 -10.06 -10.01 -2.39
CA LEU A 86 -10.86 -8.83 -2.69
C LEU A 86 -12.03 -9.22 -3.60
N THR A 87 -13.21 -8.68 -3.32
CA THR A 87 -14.46 -8.98 -4.02
C THR A 87 -15.16 -7.68 -4.39
N VAL A 88 -15.52 -7.51 -5.68
CA VAL A 88 -16.41 -6.41 -6.11
C VAL A 88 -17.81 -6.69 -5.59
N THR A 89 -18.33 -5.83 -4.72
CA THR A 89 -19.67 -5.95 -4.16
C THR A 89 -20.68 -5.06 -4.89
N LYS A 90 -20.23 -4.02 -5.59
CA LYS A 90 -21.08 -3.13 -6.40
C LYS A 90 -20.32 -2.52 -7.58
N GLY A 91 -21.05 -2.24 -8.67
CA GLY A 91 -20.47 -1.68 -9.89
C GLY A 91 -19.70 -2.69 -10.75
N GLY A 92 -19.86 -3.99 -10.47
CA GLY A 92 -19.29 -5.06 -11.28
C GLY A 92 -20.13 -5.38 -12.53
N PRO A 93 -19.51 -5.98 -13.58
CA PRO A 93 -18.07 -6.12 -13.77
C PRO A 93 -17.41 -4.76 -14.01
N LEU A 94 -16.22 -4.54 -13.44
CA LEU A 94 -15.53 -3.25 -13.59
C LEU A 94 -15.21 -2.99 -15.07
N PRO A 95 -15.46 -1.78 -15.62
CA PRO A 95 -15.17 -1.45 -17.01
C PRO A 95 -13.70 -1.07 -17.26
N PHE A 96 -12.83 -1.29 -16.28
CA PHE A 96 -11.41 -1.01 -16.30
C PHE A 96 -10.63 -2.18 -15.68
N ALA A 97 -9.31 -2.15 -15.81
CA ALA A 97 -8.45 -3.20 -15.28
C ALA A 97 -8.36 -3.18 -13.76
N TRP A 98 -8.49 -4.34 -13.12
CA TRP A 98 -8.50 -4.47 -11.66
C TRP A 98 -7.17 -4.04 -11.01
N ASP A 99 -6.04 -4.19 -11.73
CA ASP A 99 -4.70 -4.05 -11.15
C ASP A 99 -4.45 -2.70 -10.48
N ILE A 100 -5.07 -1.61 -10.94
CA ILE A 100 -4.90 -0.27 -10.35
C ILE A 100 -5.47 -0.14 -8.93
N LEU A 101 -6.35 -1.06 -8.52
CA LEU A 101 -6.93 -1.09 -7.17
C LEU A 101 -6.04 -1.87 -6.19
N SER A 102 -5.25 -2.82 -6.70
CA SER A 102 -4.46 -3.72 -5.86
C SER A 102 -3.45 -3.04 -4.90
N PRO A 103 -2.80 -1.90 -5.25
CA PRO A 103 -1.82 -1.28 -4.36
C PRO A 103 -2.42 -0.80 -3.03
N GLN A 104 -3.73 -0.55 -2.97
CA GLN A 104 -4.39 -0.03 -1.78
C GLN A 104 -4.54 -1.09 -0.69
N SER A 105 -4.51 -2.37 -1.06
CA SER A 105 -4.54 -3.50 -0.12
C SER A 105 -3.18 -4.21 -0.01
N GLN A 106 -2.22 -3.86 -0.86
CA GLN A 106 -0.82 -4.30 -0.75
C GLN A 106 -0.01 -3.25 0.02
N TYR A 107 0.53 -2.24 -0.68
CA TYR A 107 1.30 -1.12 -0.12
C TYR A 107 0.48 -0.23 0.83
N GLY A 108 -0.85 -0.24 0.72
CA GLY A 108 -1.73 0.43 1.69
C GLY A 108 -1.84 -0.32 3.03
N SER A 109 -1.42 -1.59 3.07
CA SER A 109 -1.38 -2.43 4.26
C SER A 109 0.03 -2.47 4.86
N ILE A 110 0.68 -1.32 4.95
CA ILE A 110 2.06 -1.14 5.44
C ILE A 110 2.33 -1.68 6.87
N PRO A 111 1.36 -1.87 7.80
CA PRO A 111 1.61 -2.52 9.08
C PRO A 111 2.14 -3.95 8.92
N PHE A 112 1.93 -4.60 7.76
CA PHE A 112 2.49 -5.92 7.48
C PHE A 112 3.96 -5.92 7.06
N THR A 113 4.61 -4.75 6.98
CA THR A 113 6.03 -4.64 6.63
C THR A 113 6.91 -5.22 7.73
N LYS A 114 7.90 -6.04 7.33
CA LYS A 114 8.98 -6.45 8.23
C LYS A 114 9.99 -5.32 8.40
N TYR A 115 10.06 -4.76 9.60
CA TYR A 115 11.10 -3.80 10.00
C TYR A 115 12.25 -4.55 10.70
N PRO A 116 13.52 -4.26 10.34
CA PRO A 116 14.66 -4.69 11.15
C PRO A 116 14.69 -3.92 12.48
N GLU A 117 15.37 -4.46 13.48
CA GLU A 117 15.34 -3.94 14.85
C GLU A 117 15.85 -2.50 14.99
N ASP A 118 16.67 -2.05 14.05
CA ASP A 118 17.31 -0.73 14.05
C ASP A 118 16.52 0.35 13.31
N ILE A 119 15.37 0.02 12.69
CA ILE A 119 14.48 0.98 12.04
C ILE A 119 13.20 1.13 12.87
N PRO A 120 12.87 2.35 13.35
CA PRO A 120 11.62 2.59 14.04
C PRO A 120 10.40 2.31 13.13
N ASP A 121 9.52 1.43 13.58
CA ASP A 121 8.26 1.14 12.91
C ASP A 121 7.16 2.12 13.38
N TYR A 122 7.17 3.33 12.81
CA TYR A 122 6.21 4.39 13.16
C TYR A 122 4.75 3.97 12.92
N VAL A 123 4.50 3.10 11.94
CA VAL A 123 3.13 2.68 11.62
C VAL A 123 2.61 1.70 12.67
N LYS A 124 3.38 0.68 13.04
CA LYS A 124 2.93 -0.24 14.12
C LYS A 124 2.78 0.48 15.45
N GLN A 125 3.61 1.50 15.71
CA GLN A 125 3.54 2.33 16.91
C GLN A 125 2.31 3.24 16.99
N SER A 126 1.61 3.48 15.88
CA SER A 126 0.41 4.31 15.87
C SER A 126 -0.84 3.59 16.40
N PHE A 127 -0.76 2.28 16.61
CA PHE A 127 -1.86 1.50 17.18
C PHE A 127 -1.79 1.47 18.71
N PRO A 128 -2.94 1.53 19.42
CA PRO A 128 -4.29 1.24 18.92
C PRO A 128 -5.05 2.38 18.24
N GLU A 129 -4.59 3.63 18.32
CA GLU A 129 -5.29 4.79 17.77
C GLU A 129 -5.49 4.68 16.25
N GLY A 130 -4.53 4.05 15.56
CA GLY A 130 -4.55 3.88 14.11
C GLY A 130 -3.77 4.97 13.40
N TYR A 131 -3.98 5.10 12.09
CA TYR A 131 -3.33 6.12 11.27
C TYR A 131 -4.12 6.29 9.98
N THR A 132 -3.91 7.43 9.32
CA THR A 132 -4.46 7.67 7.99
C THR A 132 -3.36 7.68 6.96
N TRP A 133 -3.72 7.41 5.71
CA TRP A 133 -2.82 7.69 4.60
C TRP A 133 -3.53 8.24 3.39
N GLU A 134 -2.82 9.07 2.65
CA GLU A 134 -3.23 9.61 1.36
C GLU A 134 -2.20 9.17 0.31
N ARG A 135 -2.69 8.87 -0.90
CA ARG A 135 -1.84 8.45 -2.01
C ARG A 135 -2.27 9.12 -3.30
N ILE A 136 -1.28 9.53 -4.08
CA ILE A 136 -1.46 9.97 -5.47
C ILE A 136 -0.67 9.02 -6.36
N MET A 137 -1.30 8.61 -7.45
CA MET A 137 -0.76 7.75 -8.49
C MET A 137 -0.86 8.50 -9.82
N ASN A 138 0.26 9.04 -10.30
CA ASN A 138 0.33 9.74 -11.58
C ASN A 138 0.85 8.78 -12.66
N PHE A 139 0.00 8.46 -13.63
CA PHE A 139 0.38 7.59 -14.73
C PHE A 139 0.98 8.38 -15.88
N GLU A 140 1.83 7.72 -16.67
CA GLU A 140 2.58 8.37 -17.76
C GLU A 140 1.73 8.98 -18.89
N ASP A 141 0.46 8.57 -19.01
CA ASP A 141 -0.50 9.10 -20.00
C ASP A 141 -1.38 10.23 -19.43
N GLY A 142 -1.07 10.72 -18.23
CA GLY A 142 -1.79 11.81 -17.57
C GLY A 142 -3.03 11.37 -16.77
N ALA A 143 -3.32 10.07 -16.71
CA ALA A 143 -4.31 9.55 -15.76
C ALA A 143 -3.82 9.72 -14.32
N VAL A 144 -4.75 9.96 -13.40
CA VAL A 144 -4.41 10.17 -11.98
C VAL A 144 -5.37 9.39 -11.11
N CYS A 145 -4.83 8.68 -10.12
CA CYS A 145 -5.62 8.21 -8.99
C CYS A 145 -5.26 8.95 -7.71
N THR A 146 -6.27 9.36 -6.96
CA THR A 146 -6.14 9.84 -5.58
C THR A 146 -6.86 8.86 -4.66
N VAL A 147 -6.18 8.47 -3.58
CA VAL A 147 -6.69 7.48 -2.65
C VAL A 147 -6.48 7.97 -1.22
N SER A 148 -7.45 7.75 -0.35
CA SER A 148 -7.29 7.94 1.09
C SER A 148 -7.73 6.69 1.82
N ASN A 149 -7.15 6.48 3.01
CA ASN A 149 -7.50 5.38 3.88
C ASN A 149 -7.48 5.84 5.34
N ASP A 150 -8.48 5.37 6.07
CA ASP A 150 -8.52 5.39 7.53
C ASP A 150 -8.24 3.97 8.04
N SER A 151 -7.18 3.82 8.83
CA SER A 151 -6.74 2.54 9.38
C SER A 151 -6.98 2.50 10.87
N SER A 152 -7.69 1.48 11.33
CA SER A 152 -7.90 1.22 12.75
C SER A 152 -7.65 -0.25 13.09
N ILE A 153 -7.66 -0.57 14.38
CA ILE A 153 -7.57 -1.94 14.88
C ILE A 153 -8.81 -2.27 15.73
N GLN A 154 -9.38 -3.45 15.51
CA GLN A 154 -10.47 -4.00 16.31
C GLN A 154 -10.10 -5.41 16.74
N GLY A 155 -9.72 -5.55 18.02
CA GLY A 155 -9.16 -6.82 18.52
C GLY A 155 -7.93 -7.23 17.71
N ASN A 156 -8.00 -8.39 17.06
CA ASN A 156 -6.89 -8.93 16.24
C ASN A 156 -7.05 -8.66 14.73
N CYS A 157 -7.79 -7.60 14.36
CA CYS A 157 -8.13 -7.29 12.98
C CYS A 157 -7.80 -5.83 12.65
N PHE A 158 -7.01 -5.60 11.60
CA PHE A 158 -6.89 -4.26 11.00
C PHE A 158 -8.11 -3.96 10.13
N ILE A 159 -8.65 -2.76 10.24
CA ILE A 159 -9.80 -2.31 9.46
C ILE A 159 -9.36 -1.12 8.59
N TYR A 160 -9.53 -1.25 7.28
CA TYR A 160 -9.16 -0.24 6.30
C TYR A 160 -10.41 0.29 5.58
N HIS A 161 -10.62 1.60 5.64
CA HIS A 161 -11.69 2.29 4.91
C HIS A 161 -11.09 3.14 3.79
N VAL A 162 -11.08 2.59 2.57
CA VAL A 162 -10.43 3.19 1.41
C VAL A 162 -11.42 3.97 0.55
N LYS A 163 -11.08 5.21 0.21
CA LYS A 163 -11.76 6.02 -0.81
C LYS A 163 -10.87 6.17 -2.02
N PHE A 164 -11.35 5.79 -3.19
CA PHE A 164 -10.60 5.77 -4.44
C PHE A 164 -11.23 6.68 -5.49
N SER A 165 -10.43 7.51 -6.15
CA SER A 165 -10.86 8.29 -7.32
C SER A 165 -9.81 8.18 -8.42
N GLY A 166 -10.17 7.56 -9.55
CA GLY A 166 -9.37 7.49 -10.77
C GLY A 166 -9.98 8.37 -11.86
N LEU A 167 -9.18 9.26 -12.44
CA LEU A 167 -9.62 10.25 -13.42
C LEU A 167 -8.69 10.25 -14.63
N ASN A 168 -9.22 10.71 -15.76
CA ASN A 168 -8.50 10.94 -17.01
C ASN A 168 -7.84 9.70 -17.62
N PHE A 169 -8.31 8.49 -17.30
CA PHE A 169 -7.82 7.30 -18.00
C PHE A 169 -8.27 7.35 -19.48
N PRO A 170 -7.35 7.31 -20.46
CA PRO A 170 -7.72 7.35 -21.87
C PRO A 170 -8.58 6.12 -22.24
N PRO A 171 -9.64 6.26 -23.04
CA PRO A 171 -10.47 5.12 -23.46
C PRO A 171 -9.69 4.01 -24.18
N ASN A 172 -8.63 4.38 -24.90
CA ASN A 172 -7.74 3.45 -25.61
C ASN A 172 -6.50 3.07 -24.77
N GLY A 173 -6.39 3.59 -23.54
CA GLY A 173 -5.30 3.31 -22.62
C GLY A 173 -5.36 1.90 -22.03
N PRO A 174 -4.24 1.37 -21.52
CA PRO A 174 -4.14 -0.03 -21.09
C PRO A 174 -5.13 -0.39 -19.97
N VAL A 175 -5.42 0.56 -19.07
CA VAL A 175 -6.38 0.36 -17.97
C VAL A 175 -7.81 0.22 -18.49
N MET A 176 -8.27 1.11 -19.36
CA MET A 176 -9.64 1.05 -19.90
C MET A 176 -9.82 -0.11 -20.88
N GLN A 177 -8.74 -0.52 -21.55
CA GLN A 177 -8.72 -1.69 -22.44
C GLN A 177 -8.48 -3.01 -21.69
N LYS A 178 -8.30 -3.00 -20.37
CA LYS A 178 -8.03 -4.19 -19.52
C LYS A 178 -6.83 -5.01 -19.96
N LYS A 179 -5.76 -4.35 -20.40
CA LYS A 179 -4.53 -4.97 -20.92
C LYS A 179 -3.41 -5.09 -19.88
N THR A 180 -3.71 -4.87 -18.61
CA THR A 180 -2.70 -4.91 -17.53
C THR A 180 -2.60 -6.32 -16.93
N GLN A 181 -1.42 -6.69 -16.43
CA GLN A 181 -1.10 -8.04 -15.96
C GLN A 181 -0.40 -8.04 -14.59
N GLY A 182 -0.80 -7.12 -13.72
CA GLY A 182 -0.22 -6.94 -12.39
C GLY A 182 1.05 -6.10 -12.36
N TRP A 183 1.45 -5.71 -11.15
CA TRP A 183 2.59 -4.84 -10.91
C TRP A 183 3.91 -5.61 -10.89
N GLU A 184 5.01 -4.91 -11.19
CA GLU A 184 6.35 -5.38 -10.86
C GLU A 184 6.65 -5.18 -9.36
N PRO A 185 7.53 -6.02 -8.79
CA PRO A 185 8.27 -5.67 -7.58
C PRO A 185 8.84 -4.26 -7.68
N ASN A 186 8.85 -3.53 -6.57
CA ASN A 186 9.34 -2.16 -6.53
C ASN A 186 9.90 -1.81 -5.16
N THR A 187 10.52 -0.64 -5.11
CA THR A 187 11.09 -0.07 -3.90
C THR A 187 10.44 1.28 -3.59
N GLU A 188 9.80 1.41 -2.44
CA GLU A 188 9.34 2.71 -1.94
C GLU A 188 10.40 3.30 -1.02
N ARG A 189 10.79 4.55 -1.27
CA ARG A 189 11.62 5.33 -0.34
C ARG A 189 10.71 6.09 0.61
N LEU A 190 10.81 5.79 1.89
CA LEU A 190 10.13 6.42 3.00
C LEU A 190 11.08 7.35 3.76
N PHE A 191 10.60 8.52 4.14
CA PHE A 191 11.32 9.43 5.03
C PHE A 191 10.38 10.21 5.93
N ALA A 192 10.84 10.49 7.16
CA ALA A 192 10.09 11.28 8.12
C ALA A 192 10.15 12.77 7.77
N ARG A 193 9.01 13.45 7.81
CA ARG A 193 8.90 14.89 7.57
C ARG A 193 7.67 15.45 8.28
N ASP A 194 7.86 16.52 9.06
CA ASP A 194 6.77 17.26 9.70
C ASP A 194 5.83 16.37 10.56
N GLY A 195 6.38 15.34 11.21
CA GLY A 195 5.63 14.37 12.01
C GLY A 195 4.91 13.27 11.21
N MET A 196 5.10 13.24 9.89
CA MET A 196 4.51 12.27 8.96
C MET A 196 5.59 11.38 8.36
N LEU A 197 5.19 10.24 7.79
CA LEU A 197 6.05 9.43 6.93
C LEU A 197 5.65 9.69 5.46
N ILE A 198 6.62 10.02 4.63
CA ILE A 198 6.41 10.31 3.20
C ILE A 198 7.04 9.21 2.38
N GLY A 199 6.23 8.54 1.56
CA GLY A 199 6.65 7.49 0.63
C GLY A 199 6.67 8.00 -0.80
N ASN A 200 7.77 7.73 -1.52
CA ASN A 200 7.89 8.00 -2.95
C ASN A 200 8.33 6.72 -3.66
N ASN A 201 7.69 6.41 -4.79
CA ASN A 201 7.92 5.18 -5.53
C ASN A 201 7.64 5.38 -7.03
N PHE A 202 8.36 4.66 -7.88
CA PHE A 202 8.09 4.57 -9.31
C PHE A 202 7.72 3.13 -9.64
N MET A 203 6.44 2.89 -9.89
CA MET A 203 5.89 1.57 -10.13
C MET A 203 5.69 1.33 -11.63
N ALA A 204 5.80 0.05 -12.02
CA ALA A 204 5.61 -0.40 -13.39
C ALA A 204 4.53 -1.47 -13.45
N LEU A 205 3.46 -1.21 -14.19
CA LEU A 205 2.36 -2.15 -14.41
C LEU A 205 2.63 -2.94 -15.69
N LYS A 206 2.69 -4.26 -15.62
CA LYS A 206 2.96 -5.11 -16.78
C LYS A 206 1.80 -5.04 -17.78
N LEU A 207 2.13 -5.06 -19.07
CA LEU A 207 1.15 -5.04 -20.16
C LEU A 207 1.11 -6.36 -20.93
N GLU A 208 -0.08 -6.71 -21.41
CA GLU A 208 -0.27 -7.75 -22.40
C GLU A 208 0.53 -7.44 -23.66
N GLY A 209 1.27 -8.44 -24.18
CA GLY A 209 2.17 -8.25 -25.33
C GLY A 209 3.55 -7.70 -24.95
N GLY A 210 3.81 -7.44 -23.67
CA GLY A 210 5.08 -6.93 -23.17
C GLY A 210 5.09 -5.40 -22.98
N GLY A 211 6.13 -4.92 -22.31
CA GLY A 211 6.25 -3.52 -21.89
C GLY A 211 5.55 -3.22 -20.57
N HIS A 212 5.61 -1.96 -20.17
CA HIS A 212 5.14 -1.49 -18.88
C HIS A 212 4.39 -0.17 -19.03
N TYR A 213 3.39 0.01 -18.17
CA TYR A 213 2.69 1.27 -17.97
C TYR A 213 3.17 1.88 -16.65
N LEU A 214 3.87 3.01 -16.74
CA LEU A 214 4.59 3.61 -15.63
C LEU A 214 3.68 4.49 -14.77
N CYS A 215 3.92 4.48 -13.46
CA CYS A 215 3.18 5.27 -12.50
C CYS A 215 4.09 5.78 -11.38
N GLU A 216 4.07 7.09 -11.13
CA GLU A 216 4.68 7.69 -9.95
C GLU A 216 3.69 7.63 -8.77
N PHE A 217 4.15 7.06 -7.66
CA PHE A 217 3.41 6.90 -6.43
C PHE A 217 3.98 7.83 -5.37
N LYS A 218 3.08 8.58 -4.73
CA LYS A 218 3.41 9.35 -3.53
C LYS A 218 2.40 9.01 -2.44
N SER A 219 2.89 8.50 -1.32
CA SER A 219 2.10 8.20 -0.13
C SER A 219 2.45 9.17 1.00
N THR A 220 1.49 9.56 1.82
CA THR A 220 1.71 10.32 3.06
C THR A 220 0.95 9.63 4.17
N TYR A 221 1.66 9.18 5.19
CA TYR A 221 1.13 8.48 6.36
C TYR A 221 1.13 9.44 7.55
N LYS A 222 -0.04 9.59 8.21
CA LYS A 222 -0.29 10.54 9.29
C LYS A 222 -0.84 9.84 10.51
#